data_AF-A0A9E3I4A3-F1
#
_entry.id   AF-A0A9E3I4A3-F1
#
_cell.length_a   1.000
_cell.length_b   1.000
_cell.length_c   1.000
_cell.angle_alpha   90.00
_cell.angle_beta   90.00
_cell.angle_gamma   90.00
#
_symmetry.space_group_name_H-M   'P 1'
#
loop_
_entity.id
_entity.type
_entity.pdbx_description
1 polymer ?
#
loop_
_entity_poly.entity_id
_entity_poly.type
_entity_poly.pdbx_seq_one_letter_code
_entity_poly.pdbx_strand_id
1 'polypeptide(L)'
;MFRIVSIIGFVVCFAGIAISCMAAPYKGYKWKPEQILRKLILLFTLFFVEQRLSLVGVLRKLIYLLALLCFVVLAVTGFYPVLVTGEQISGYWLMLHATFAPIFAGCLAVLAVMWASHCRFTRSDWPWLQRLIRRVILPKTDNTYLVDESSNPGQKITFWLIVILAMPLILSMVSSMFPLFGTTGQKLLFNMHRYSALLLALVVIVHTYLLILTQVRGTTAKRASLAYFVWELILRFVAEWVLQRPIRRKNPCKR
;
A
#
# COMPACT_ATOMS: atom_id res chain seq x y z
N MET A 1 20.63 -9.52 -20.09
CA MET A 1 20.55 -9.71 -18.62
C MET A 1 19.36 -8.98 -18.00
N PHE A 2 19.26 -7.64 -18.12
CA PHE A 2 18.16 -6.87 -17.51
C PHE A 2 16.75 -7.43 -17.77
N ARG A 3 16.41 -7.79 -19.01
CA ARG A 3 15.08 -8.35 -19.35
C ARG A 3 14.71 -9.56 -18.49
N ILE A 4 15.63 -10.52 -18.35
CA ILE A 4 15.43 -11.75 -17.55
C ILE A 4 15.26 -11.38 -16.08
N VAL A 5 16.16 -10.54 -15.54
CA VAL A 5 16.10 -10.10 -14.14
C VAL A 5 14.77 -9.40 -13.82
N SER A 6 14.29 -8.54 -14.72
CA SER A 6 13.00 -7.86 -14.58
C SER A 6 11.82 -8.83 -14.59
N ILE A 7 11.80 -9.81 -15.53
CA ILE A 7 10.74 -10.83 -15.58
C ILE A 7 10.70 -11.62 -14.27
N ILE A 8 11.86 -12.13 -13.82
CA ILE A 8 11.96 -12.89 -12.57
C ILE A 8 11.50 -12.02 -11.40
N GLY A 9 11.96 -10.77 -11.31
CA GLY A 9 11.58 -9.84 -10.25
C GLY A 9 10.08 -9.60 -10.15
N PHE A 10 9.41 -9.34 -11.28
CA PHE A 10 7.96 -9.16 -11.30
C PHE A 10 7.23 -10.45 -10.95
N VAL A 11 7.63 -11.60 -11.51
CA VAL A 11 7.01 -12.90 -11.21
C VAL A 11 7.11 -13.23 -9.73
N VAL A 12 8.28 -13.09 -9.12
CA VAL A 12 8.50 -13.34 -7.68
C VAL A 12 7.65 -12.40 -6.83
N CYS A 13 7.58 -11.11 -7.20
CA CYS A 13 6.77 -10.14 -6.47
C CYS A 13 5.28 -10.47 -6.53
N PHE A 14 4.73 -10.74 -7.72
CA PHE A 14 3.33 -11.12 -7.89
C PHE A 14 2.99 -12.46 -7.23
N ALA A 15 3.87 -13.46 -7.34
CA ALA A 15 3.70 -14.73 -6.66
C ALA A 15 3.70 -14.57 -5.14
N GLY A 16 4.62 -13.76 -4.58
CA GLY A 16 4.64 -13.45 -3.15
C GLY A 16 3.36 -12.76 -2.67
N ILE A 17 2.84 -11.80 -3.45
CA ILE A 17 1.55 -11.16 -3.16
C ILE A 17 0.41 -12.18 -3.23
N ALA A 18 0.38 -13.04 -4.25
CA ALA A 18 -0.64 -14.08 -4.40
C ALA A 18 -0.62 -15.08 -3.23
N ILE A 19 0.56 -15.53 -2.80
CA ILE A 19 0.72 -16.42 -1.64
C ILE A 19 0.25 -15.71 -0.36
N SER A 20 0.65 -14.46 -0.14
CA SER A 20 0.21 -13.66 1.02
C SER A 20 -1.32 -13.50 1.05
N CYS A 21 -1.92 -13.31 -0.12
CA CYS A 21 -3.36 -13.26 -0.32
C CYS A 21 -4.06 -14.60 -0.03
N MET A 22 -3.48 -15.73 -0.43
CA MET A 22 -4.02 -17.08 -0.16
C MET A 22 -3.85 -17.50 1.30
N ALA A 23 -2.74 -17.11 1.94
CA ALA A 23 -2.42 -17.45 3.32
C ALA A 23 -3.23 -16.67 4.36
N ALA A 24 -3.82 -15.52 3.98
CA ALA A 24 -4.74 -14.80 4.85
C ALA A 24 -6.06 -15.60 4.97
N PRO A 25 -6.40 -16.17 6.14
CA PRO A 25 -7.54 -17.05 6.30
C PRO A 25 -8.84 -16.24 6.38
N TYR A 26 -9.24 -15.61 5.28
CA TYR A 26 -10.61 -15.12 5.15
C TYR A 26 -11.51 -16.32 4.87
N LYS A 27 -11.99 -16.94 5.95
CA LYS A 27 -13.02 -17.99 5.92
C LYS A 27 -14.16 -17.55 4.98
N GLY A 28 -14.30 -18.23 3.84
CA GLY A 28 -15.47 -18.13 2.95
C GLY A 28 -15.35 -17.31 1.66
N TYR A 29 -14.19 -16.76 1.30
CA TYR A 29 -14.08 -15.88 0.12
C TYR A 29 -13.58 -16.62 -1.14
N LYS A 30 -14.50 -16.99 -2.05
CA LYS A 30 -14.14 -17.51 -3.39
C LYS A 30 -13.55 -16.39 -4.24
N TRP A 31 -12.27 -16.51 -4.59
CA TRP A 31 -11.53 -15.54 -5.41
C TRP A 31 -12.06 -15.51 -6.84
N LYS A 32 -12.91 -14.53 -7.16
CA LYS A 32 -13.27 -14.20 -8.55
C LYS A 32 -12.50 -12.96 -9.02
N PRO A 33 -11.88 -12.96 -10.21
CA PRO A 33 -11.14 -11.80 -10.73
C PRO A 33 -12.02 -10.53 -10.83
N GLU A 34 -13.32 -10.69 -11.08
CA GLU A 34 -14.31 -9.60 -11.05
C GLU A 34 -14.39 -8.89 -9.69
N GLN A 35 -14.11 -9.58 -8.59
CA GLN A 35 -14.11 -8.97 -7.26
C GLN A 35 -12.86 -8.15 -7.00
N ILE A 36 -11.73 -8.46 -7.64
CA ILE A 36 -10.52 -7.63 -7.57
C ILE A 36 -10.78 -6.34 -8.32
N LEU A 37 -11.33 -6.40 -9.53
CA LEU A 37 -11.69 -5.22 -10.31
C LEU A 37 -12.74 -4.37 -9.58
N ARG A 38 -13.82 -5.00 -9.06
CA ARG A 38 -14.79 -4.30 -8.22
C ARG A 38 -14.15 -3.70 -6.98
N LYS A 39 -13.27 -4.40 -6.28
CA LYS A 39 -12.55 -3.85 -5.12
C LYS A 39 -11.65 -2.71 -5.53
N LEU A 40 -10.97 -2.79 -6.67
CA LEU A 40 -10.06 -1.74 -7.15
C LEU A 40 -10.85 -0.49 -7.54
N ILE A 41 -11.97 -0.66 -8.25
CA ILE A 41 -12.95 0.39 -8.53
C ILE A 41 -13.48 0.96 -7.22
N LEU A 42 -13.93 0.13 -6.28
CA LEU A 42 -14.48 0.55 -5.00
C LEU A 42 -13.41 1.20 -4.11
N LEU A 43 -12.14 0.82 -4.22
CA LEU A 43 -11.01 1.47 -3.55
C LEU A 43 -10.73 2.84 -4.17
N PHE A 44 -10.81 2.94 -5.50
CA PHE A 44 -10.70 4.19 -6.23
C PHE A 44 -11.86 5.13 -5.86
N THR A 45 -13.09 4.60 -5.80
CA THR A 45 -14.29 5.32 -5.38
C THR A 45 -14.22 5.71 -3.91
N LEU A 46 -13.73 4.84 -3.02
CA LEU A 46 -13.60 5.12 -1.59
C LEU A 46 -12.45 6.10 -1.29
N PHE A 47 -11.41 6.11 -2.12
CA PHE A 47 -10.40 7.15 -2.11
C PHE A 47 -11.01 8.52 -2.50
N PHE A 48 -11.97 8.53 -3.43
CA PHE A 48 -12.69 9.72 -3.93
C PHE A 48 -13.83 10.24 -3.02
N VAL A 49 -14.59 9.38 -2.34
CA VAL A 49 -15.93 9.71 -1.81
C VAL A 49 -15.98 10.17 -0.35
N GLU A 50 -14.91 10.01 0.45
CA GLU A 50 -14.90 10.52 1.84
C GLU A 50 -14.67 12.06 1.86
N GLN A 51 -15.69 12.84 1.47
CA GLN A 51 -15.70 14.31 1.39
C GLN A 51 -16.13 14.98 2.72
N ARG A 52 -15.45 14.67 3.82
CA ARG A 52 -15.46 15.51 5.04
C ARG A 52 -14.03 15.83 5.52
N LEU A 53 -13.18 16.28 4.60
CA LEU A 53 -11.76 16.57 4.87
C LEU A 53 -11.39 18.00 4.44
N SER A 54 -10.55 18.63 5.25
CA SER A 54 -9.90 19.92 4.98
C SER A 54 -9.26 19.95 3.58
N LEU A 55 -9.11 21.14 2.98
CA LEU A 55 -8.49 21.34 1.66
C LEU A 55 -7.14 20.62 1.52
N VAL A 56 -6.35 20.59 2.60
CA VAL A 56 -5.05 19.89 2.66
C VAL A 56 -5.20 18.38 2.44
N GLY A 57 -6.26 17.77 2.96
CA GLY A 57 -6.55 16.34 2.77
C GLY A 57 -6.93 16.02 1.33
N VAL A 58 -7.71 16.88 0.68
CA VAL A 58 -8.08 16.74 -0.75
C VAL A 58 -6.83 16.88 -1.63
N LEU A 59 -6.02 17.91 -1.40
CA LEU A 59 -4.79 18.14 -2.15
C LEU A 59 -3.82 16.94 -2.05
N ARG A 60 -3.63 16.40 -0.83
CA ARG A 60 -2.79 15.21 -0.60
C ARG A 60 -3.26 14.01 -1.42
N LYS A 61 -4.57 13.77 -1.49
CA LYS A 61 -5.16 12.68 -2.28
C LYS A 61 -4.98 12.91 -3.78
N LEU A 62 -5.21 14.12 -4.25
CA LEU A 62 -5.04 14.46 -5.67
C LEU A 62 -3.59 14.26 -6.13
N ILE A 63 -2.62 14.75 -5.36
CA ILE A 63 -1.20 14.58 -5.67
C ILE A 63 -0.82 13.09 -5.66
N TYR A 64 -1.34 12.31 -4.71
CA TYR A 64 -1.11 10.86 -4.68
C TYR A 64 -1.64 10.16 -5.93
N LEU A 65 -2.87 10.48 -6.37
CA LEU A 65 -3.44 9.91 -7.59
C LEU A 65 -2.67 10.31 -8.84
N LEU A 66 -2.25 11.58 -8.92
CA LEU A 66 -1.43 12.06 -10.01
C LEU A 66 -0.07 11.35 -10.05
N ALA A 67 0.58 11.19 -8.91
CA ALA A 67 1.83 10.43 -8.80
C ALA A 67 1.65 8.97 -9.24
N LEU A 68 0.57 8.32 -8.82
CA LEU A 68 0.25 6.94 -9.20
C LEU A 68 0.01 6.82 -10.70
N LEU A 69 -0.75 7.75 -11.30
CA LEU A 69 -0.98 7.80 -12.74
C LEU A 69 0.34 7.96 -13.51
N CYS A 70 1.17 8.92 -13.11
CA CYS A 70 2.47 9.14 -13.75
C CYS A 70 3.39 7.91 -13.59
N PHE A 71 3.37 7.27 -12.43
CA PHE A 71 4.12 6.03 -12.19
C PHE A 71 3.69 4.90 -13.13
N VAL A 72 2.39 4.68 -13.29
CA VAL A 72 1.87 3.65 -14.22
C VAL A 72 2.31 3.94 -15.64
N VAL A 73 2.20 5.19 -16.08
CA VAL A 73 2.64 5.63 -17.40
C VAL A 73 4.14 5.38 -17.60
N LEU A 74 4.98 5.77 -16.64
CA LEU A 74 6.44 5.56 -16.68
C LEU A 74 6.82 4.08 -16.64
N ALA A 75 6.12 3.27 -15.84
CA ALA A 75 6.33 1.84 -15.77
C ALA A 75 5.98 1.16 -17.09
N VAL A 76 4.82 1.48 -17.67
CA VAL A 76 4.42 0.90 -18.96
C VAL A 76 5.40 1.32 -20.05
N THR A 77 5.68 2.60 -20.20
CA THR A 77 6.61 3.10 -21.23
C THR A 77 8.04 2.60 -21.07
N GLY A 78 8.54 2.46 -19.83
CA GLY A 78 9.90 2.01 -19.55
C GLY A 78 10.09 0.49 -19.61
N PHE A 79 9.08 -0.30 -19.21
CA PHE A 79 9.20 -1.76 -19.16
C PHE A 79 8.58 -2.46 -20.37
N TYR A 80 7.49 -1.97 -20.96
CA TYR A 80 6.78 -2.68 -22.03
C TYR A 80 7.66 -2.95 -23.26
N PRO A 81 8.36 -1.97 -23.86
CA PRO A 81 9.24 -2.22 -25.01
C PRO A 81 10.35 -3.22 -24.64
N VAL A 82 10.99 -3.03 -23.49
CA VAL A 82 12.12 -3.86 -23.07
C VAL A 82 11.72 -5.30 -22.77
N LEU A 83 10.52 -5.53 -22.21
CA LEU A 83 10.06 -6.85 -21.80
C LEU A 83 9.40 -7.62 -22.94
N VAL A 84 8.61 -6.93 -23.78
CA VAL A 84 7.80 -7.57 -24.83
C VAL A 84 8.56 -7.62 -26.15
N THR A 85 8.99 -6.46 -26.67
CA THR A 85 9.69 -6.40 -27.97
C THR A 85 11.17 -6.70 -27.84
N GLY A 86 11.76 -6.53 -26.64
CA GLY A 86 13.18 -6.69 -26.42
C GLY A 86 14.02 -5.50 -26.89
N GLU A 87 13.36 -4.43 -27.32
CA GLU A 87 13.99 -3.22 -27.85
C GLU A 87 14.23 -2.18 -26.75
N GLN A 88 15.05 -1.18 -27.07
CA GLN A 88 15.21 0.00 -26.21
C GLN A 88 14.06 0.99 -26.44
N ILE A 89 13.78 1.82 -25.43
CA ILE A 89 12.75 2.85 -25.54
C ILE A 89 13.14 3.89 -26.61
N SER A 90 12.26 4.13 -27.57
CA SER A 90 12.51 5.05 -28.69
C SER A 90 11.21 5.72 -29.17
N GLY A 91 11.34 6.75 -30.01
CA GLY A 91 10.21 7.46 -30.62
C GLY A 91 9.19 8.00 -29.62
N TYR A 92 7.90 7.78 -29.88
CA TYR A 92 6.80 8.27 -29.05
C TYR A 92 6.82 7.71 -27.61
N TRP A 93 7.30 6.48 -27.40
CA TRP A 93 7.41 5.91 -26.06
C TRP A 93 8.40 6.70 -25.19
N LEU A 94 9.54 7.10 -25.79
CA LEU A 94 10.54 7.91 -25.10
C LEU A 94 10.02 9.31 -24.82
N MET A 95 9.34 9.95 -25.77
CA MET A 95 8.73 11.27 -25.56
C MET A 95 7.77 11.25 -24.38
N LEU A 96 6.87 10.28 -24.35
CA LEU A 96 5.89 10.12 -23.29
C LEU A 96 6.57 9.86 -21.93
N HIS A 97 7.56 8.96 -21.91
CA HIS A 97 8.34 8.68 -20.70
C HIS A 97 9.04 9.94 -20.17
N ALA A 98 9.70 10.70 -21.03
CA ALA A 98 10.41 11.92 -20.67
C ALA A 98 9.46 13.04 -20.18
N THR A 99 8.25 13.14 -20.74
CA THR A 99 7.25 14.15 -20.32
C THR A 99 6.69 13.87 -18.93
N PHE A 100 6.37 12.62 -18.62
CA PHE A 100 5.77 12.26 -17.33
C PHE A 100 6.79 12.13 -16.20
N ALA A 101 8.07 11.92 -16.51
CA ALA A 101 9.16 11.81 -15.53
C ALA A 101 9.27 13.01 -14.57
N PRO A 102 9.35 14.28 -15.03
CA PRO A 102 9.43 15.43 -14.14
C PRO A 102 8.16 15.64 -13.30
N ILE A 103 6.98 15.34 -13.87
CA ILE A 103 5.70 15.43 -13.15
C ILE A 103 5.69 14.42 -11.99
N PHE A 104 6.09 13.17 -12.26
CA PHE A 104 6.23 12.15 -11.23
C PHE A 104 7.24 12.57 -10.15
N ALA A 105 8.41 13.05 -10.54
CA ALA A 105 9.45 13.50 -9.60
C ALA A 105 8.95 14.63 -8.69
N GLY A 106 8.27 15.63 -9.24
CA GLY A 106 7.67 16.72 -8.48
C GLY A 106 6.60 16.24 -7.51
N CYS A 107 5.67 15.40 -7.96
CA CYS A 107 4.63 14.84 -7.09
C CYS A 107 5.22 13.99 -5.97
N LEU A 108 6.24 13.17 -6.27
CA LEU A 108 6.90 12.34 -5.29
C LEU A 108 7.63 13.17 -4.24
N ALA A 109 8.30 14.27 -4.64
CA ALA A 109 8.94 15.19 -3.71
C ALA A 109 7.93 15.83 -2.75
N VAL A 110 6.79 16.29 -3.26
CA VAL A 110 5.73 16.87 -2.43
C VAL A 110 5.15 15.82 -1.47
N LEU A 111 4.87 14.61 -1.95
CA LEU A 111 4.38 13.51 -1.10
C LEU A 111 5.40 13.15 -0.02
N ALA A 112 6.69 13.10 -0.37
CA ALA A 112 7.76 12.82 0.58
C ALA A 112 7.77 13.83 1.71
N VAL A 113 7.70 15.13 1.42
CA VAL A 113 7.65 16.20 2.44
C VAL A 113 6.36 16.10 3.28
N MET A 114 5.21 15.89 2.65
CA MET A 114 3.92 15.83 3.36
C MET A 114 3.78 14.61 4.28
N TRP A 115 4.44 13.51 3.97
CA TRP A 115 4.34 12.23 4.69
C TRP A 115 5.55 11.90 5.56
N ALA A 116 6.69 12.58 5.38
CA ALA A 116 7.91 12.32 6.15
C ALA A 116 7.66 12.37 7.66
N SER A 117 6.85 13.31 8.15
CA SER A 117 6.51 13.42 9.58
C SER A 117 5.74 12.20 10.10
N HIS A 118 4.85 11.63 9.30
CA HIS A 118 4.02 10.47 9.67
C HIS A 118 4.80 9.15 9.51
N CYS A 119 5.80 9.13 8.65
CA CYS A 119 6.67 7.97 8.42
C CYS A 119 7.93 7.98 9.29
N ARG A 120 8.00 8.82 10.32
CA ARG A 120 9.11 8.79 11.29
C ARG A 120 9.08 7.46 12.06
N PHE A 121 10.25 6.86 12.19
CA PHE A 121 10.44 5.72 13.07
C PHE A 121 10.39 6.19 14.52
N THR A 122 9.52 5.58 15.31
CA THR A 122 9.32 5.87 16.73
C THR A 122 9.75 4.67 17.56
N ARG A 123 10.02 4.87 18.86
CA ARG A 123 10.42 3.79 19.77
C ARG A 123 9.41 2.62 19.82
N SER A 124 8.14 2.91 19.54
CA SER A 124 7.06 1.93 19.40
C SER A 124 7.21 0.98 18.19
N ASP A 125 8.05 1.28 17.20
CA ASP A 125 8.30 0.40 16.05
C ASP A 125 9.35 -0.70 16.36
N TRP A 126 10.10 -0.55 17.45
CA TRP A 126 11.19 -1.47 17.83
C TRP A 126 10.73 -2.91 18.12
N PRO A 127 9.61 -3.16 18.83
CA PRO A 127 9.13 -4.52 19.07
C PRO A 127 8.74 -5.27 17.79
N TRP A 128 8.41 -4.57 16.70
CA TRP A 128 8.18 -5.22 15.41
C TRP A 128 9.50 -5.68 14.77
N LEU A 129 10.54 -4.85 14.81
CA LEU A 129 11.85 -5.19 14.26
C LEU A 129 12.44 -6.42 14.99
N GLN A 130 12.32 -6.45 16.32
CA GLN A 130 12.74 -7.59 17.13
C GLN A 130 12.00 -8.88 16.72
N ARG A 131 10.69 -8.80 16.46
CA ARG A 131 9.89 -9.94 15.97
C ARG A 131 10.33 -10.41 14.59
N LEU A 132 10.66 -9.49 13.67
CA LEU A 132 11.13 -9.85 12.33
C LEU A 132 12.47 -10.59 12.39
N ILE A 133 13.44 -10.04 13.13
CA ILE A 133 14.76 -10.66 13.33
C ILE A 133 14.59 -12.04 13.96
N ARG A 134 13.72 -12.18 14.97
CA ARG A 134 13.42 -13.46 15.62
C ARG A 134 12.84 -14.50 14.65
N ARG A 135 11.96 -14.10 13.73
CA ARG A 135 11.36 -15.00 12.73
C ARG A 135 12.35 -15.50 11.68
N VAL A 136 13.37 -14.72 11.36
CA VAL A 136 14.38 -15.10 10.36
C VAL A 136 15.48 -15.95 10.99
N ILE A 137 15.80 -15.73 12.28
CA ILE A 137 16.93 -16.38 12.96
C ILE A 137 16.53 -17.64 13.75
N LEU A 138 15.33 -17.69 14.35
CA LEU A 138 14.95 -18.80 15.23
C LEU A 138 13.87 -19.69 14.59
N PRO A 139 14.06 -21.03 14.57
CA PRO A 139 12.99 -21.95 14.22
C PRO A 139 11.83 -21.82 15.21
N LYS A 140 10.63 -21.89 14.63
CA LYS A 140 9.33 -21.54 15.23
C LYS A 140 9.06 -22.29 16.55
N THR A 141 9.16 -21.59 17.68
CA THR A 141 8.56 -22.04 18.95
C THR A 141 7.52 -21.02 19.42
N ASP A 142 6.29 -21.53 19.39
CA ASP A 142 5.02 -21.14 19.99
C ASP A 142 4.42 -19.74 20.03
N ASN A 143 3.09 -19.82 19.91
CA ASN A 143 2.06 -18.82 19.93
C ASN A 143 2.10 -17.96 21.19
N THR A 144 2.17 -16.64 21.02
CA THR A 144 1.59 -15.74 22.00
C THR A 144 0.94 -14.57 21.28
N TYR A 145 -0.39 -14.56 21.41
CA TYR A 145 -1.31 -13.54 20.97
C TYR A 145 -1.03 -12.26 21.73
N LEU A 146 -0.69 -11.17 21.02
CA LEU A 146 -1.25 -9.84 21.24
C LEU A 146 -1.18 -9.10 19.89
N VAL A 147 -2.36 -8.90 19.30
CA VAL A 147 -2.57 -8.06 18.12
C VAL A 147 -2.42 -6.62 18.58
N ASP A 148 -1.21 -6.09 18.48
CA ASP A 148 -0.97 -4.67 18.71
C ASP A 148 -1.37 -3.90 17.44
N GLU A 149 -2.54 -3.27 17.51
CA GLU A 149 -2.98 -2.25 16.58
C GLU A 149 -2.12 -0.99 16.80
N SER A 150 -1.29 -0.59 15.82
CA SER A 150 -1.19 0.83 15.40
C SER A 150 0.06 1.20 14.60
N SER A 151 1.11 0.39 14.54
CA SER A 151 2.22 0.69 13.63
C SER A 151 2.26 -0.29 12.47
N ASN A 152 2.18 0.24 11.24
CA ASN A 152 2.48 -0.52 10.02
C ASN A 152 3.93 -0.19 9.61
N PRO A 153 4.97 -0.69 10.31
CA PRO A 153 6.35 -0.36 10.02
C PRO A 153 6.75 -0.78 8.60
N GLY A 154 6.10 -1.80 8.03
CA GLY A 154 6.28 -2.15 6.62
C GLY A 154 5.95 -1.00 5.65
N GLN A 155 4.92 -0.20 5.94
CA GLN A 155 4.59 1.00 5.13
C GLN A 155 5.63 2.10 5.30
N LYS A 156 6.12 2.31 6.53
CA LYS A 156 7.19 3.28 6.80
C LYS A 156 8.49 2.92 6.07
N ILE A 157 8.89 1.64 6.15
CA ILE A 157 10.08 1.12 5.46
C ILE A 157 9.94 1.27 3.95
N THR A 158 8.82 0.81 3.38
CA THR A 158 8.60 0.90 1.94
C THR A 158 8.51 2.35 1.46
N PHE A 159 7.95 3.27 2.26
CA PHE A 159 7.98 4.70 1.98
C PHE A 159 9.41 5.25 1.88
N TRP A 160 10.26 5.00 2.89
CA TRP A 160 11.64 5.47 2.84
C TRP A 160 12.46 4.81 1.73
N LEU A 161 12.22 3.53 1.45
CA LEU A 161 12.83 2.85 0.31
C LEU A 161 12.44 3.52 -1.02
N ILE A 162 11.18 3.90 -1.20
CA ILE A 162 10.72 4.63 -2.40
C ILE A 162 11.48 5.95 -2.54
N VAL A 163 11.56 6.75 -1.47
CA VAL A 163 12.25 8.04 -1.48
C VAL A 163 13.75 7.87 -1.79
N ILE A 164 14.41 6.92 -1.14
CA ILE A 164 15.83 6.65 -1.33
C ILE A 164 16.11 6.12 -2.74
N LEU A 165 15.28 5.22 -3.27
CA LEU A 165 15.44 4.66 -4.62
C LEU A 165 15.09 5.66 -5.73
N ALA A 166 14.24 6.65 -5.46
CA ALA A 166 13.94 7.70 -6.42
C ALA A 166 15.15 8.62 -6.70
N MET A 167 16.02 8.82 -5.71
CA MET A 167 17.23 9.65 -5.86
C MET A 167 18.17 9.12 -6.96
N PRO A 168 18.69 7.86 -6.89
CA PRO A 168 19.53 7.32 -7.96
C PRO A 168 18.76 7.16 -9.26
N LEU A 169 17.45 6.90 -9.24
CA LEU A 169 16.63 6.80 -10.44
C LEU A 169 16.63 8.11 -11.25
N ILE A 170 16.35 9.23 -10.59
CA ILE A 170 16.23 10.55 -11.22
C ILE A 170 17.63 11.07 -11.57
N LEU A 171 18.56 11.04 -10.62
CA LEU A 171 19.89 11.59 -10.81
C LEU A 171 20.64 10.86 -11.93
N SER A 172 20.56 9.54 -12.00
CA SER A 172 21.26 8.80 -13.07
C SER A 172 20.77 9.17 -14.46
N MET A 173 19.46 9.34 -14.66
CA MET A 173 18.91 9.70 -15.97
C MET A 173 19.20 11.15 -16.33
N VAL A 174 19.00 12.10 -15.39
CA VAL A 174 19.29 13.52 -15.63
C VAL A 174 20.75 13.70 -15.99
N SER A 175 21.67 13.09 -15.23
CA SER A 175 23.10 13.13 -15.54
C SER A 175 23.44 12.48 -16.89
N SER A 176 22.72 11.43 -17.29
CA SER A 176 22.93 10.76 -18.59
C SER A 176 22.47 11.61 -19.78
N MET A 177 21.63 12.63 -19.58
CA MET A 177 21.17 13.52 -20.65
C MET A 177 22.19 14.62 -20.99
N PHE A 178 23.18 14.84 -20.14
CA PHE A 178 24.24 15.81 -20.38
C PHE A 178 25.55 15.11 -20.77
N PRO A 179 26.40 15.74 -21.61
CA PRO A 179 27.71 15.21 -21.97
C PRO A 179 28.76 15.41 -20.85
N LEU A 180 28.37 15.16 -19.59
CA LEU A 180 29.25 15.31 -18.42
C LEU A 180 30.22 14.14 -18.24
N PHE A 181 29.87 12.97 -18.80
CA PHE A 181 30.63 11.74 -18.67
C PHE A 181 30.94 11.16 -20.05
N GLY A 182 32.06 10.45 -20.16
CA GLY A 182 32.37 9.66 -21.35
C GLY A 182 31.37 8.50 -21.57
N THR A 183 31.54 7.79 -22.69
CA THR A 183 30.65 6.68 -23.12
C THR A 183 30.44 5.61 -22.04
N THR A 184 31.51 5.22 -21.34
CA THR A 184 31.45 4.27 -20.23
C THR A 184 30.60 4.77 -19.07
N GLY A 185 30.72 6.05 -18.72
CA GLY A 185 29.94 6.66 -17.64
C GLY A 185 28.46 6.78 -17.99
N GLN A 186 28.13 7.18 -19.22
CA GLN A 186 26.74 7.21 -19.70
C GLN A 186 26.11 5.81 -19.68
N LYS A 187 26.84 4.78 -20.11
CA LYS A 187 26.38 3.39 -20.04
C LYS A 187 26.11 2.94 -18.60
N LEU A 188 26.97 3.33 -17.65
CA LEU A 188 26.78 3.05 -16.23
C LEU A 188 25.54 3.74 -15.69
N LEU A 189 25.37 5.03 -15.95
CA LEU A 189 24.21 5.82 -15.52
C LEU A 189 22.90 5.27 -16.09
N PHE A 190 22.87 4.91 -17.37
CA PHE A 190 21.72 4.28 -17.99
C PHE A 190 21.37 2.92 -17.34
N ASN A 191 22.37 2.10 -17.03
CA ASN A 191 22.13 0.84 -16.30
C ASN A 191 21.64 1.09 -14.87
N MET A 192 22.22 2.07 -14.17
CA MET A 192 21.79 2.47 -12.83
C MET A 192 20.34 2.94 -12.83
N HIS A 193 19.93 3.73 -13.83
CA HIS A 193 18.53 4.13 -14.02
C HIS A 193 17.62 2.91 -14.17
N ARG A 194 17.97 1.97 -15.07
CA ARG A 194 17.18 0.76 -15.33
C ARG A 194 16.98 -0.10 -14.09
N TYR A 195 18.05 -0.41 -13.35
CA TYR A 195 17.96 -1.25 -12.16
C TYR A 195 17.28 -0.53 -10.99
N SER A 196 17.50 0.79 -10.84
CA SER A 196 16.78 1.59 -9.85
C SER A 196 15.29 1.64 -10.16
N ALA A 197 14.91 1.74 -11.44
CA ALA A 197 13.52 1.75 -11.87
C ALA A 197 12.83 0.42 -11.54
N LEU A 198 13.51 -0.70 -11.78
CA LEU A 198 13.00 -2.03 -11.43
C LEU A 198 12.77 -2.15 -9.93
N LEU A 199 13.78 -1.82 -9.11
CA LEU A 199 13.65 -1.89 -7.65
C LEU A 199 12.55 -0.96 -7.14
N LEU A 200 12.49 0.28 -7.63
CA LEU A 200 11.43 1.22 -7.26
C LEU A 200 10.06 0.66 -7.61
N ALA A 201 9.89 0.10 -8.82
CA ALA A 201 8.61 -0.45 -9.24
C ALA A 201 8.16 -1.62 -8.36
N LEU A 202 9.06 -2.54 -8.02
CA LEU A 202 8.76 -3.64 -7.11
C LEU A 202 8.35 -3.13 -5.72
N VAL A 203 9.08 -2.15 -5.17
CA VAL A 203 8.75 -1.56 -3.86
C VAL A 203 7.43 -0.82 -3.90
N VAL A 204 7.11 -0.08 -4.97
CA VAL A 204 5.81 0.61 -5.13
C VAL A 204 4.65 -0.39 -5.19
N ILE A 205 4.81 -1.51 -5.89
CA ILE A 205 3.81 -2.59 -5.93
C ILE A 205 3.57 -3.14 -4.51
N VAL A 206 4.64 -3.45 -3.78
CA VAL A 206 4.53 -3.94 -2.38
C VAL A 206 3.92 -2.88 -1.46
N HIS A 207 4.33 -1.61 -1.57
CA HIS A 207 3.81 -0.50 -0.79
C HIS A 207 2.31 -0.33 -1.01
N THR A 208 1.87 -0.33 -2.28
CA THR A 208 0.46 -0.23 -2.66
C THR A 208 -0.34 -1.41 -2.12
N TYR A 209 0.20 -2.62 -2.21
CA TYR A 209 -0.42 -3.82 -1.63
C TYR A 209 -0.61 -3.69 -0.11
N LEU A 210 0.43 -3.24 0.62
CA LEU A 210 0.36 -3.02 2.07
C LEU A 210 -0.65 -1.92 2.43
N LEU A 211 -0.71 -0.82 1.67
CA LEU A 211 -1.72 0.23 1.84
C LEU A 211 -3.14 -0.33 1.69
N ILE A 212 -3.40 -1.05 0.61
CA ILE A 212 -4.71 -1.69 0.36
C ILE A 212 -5.08 -2.64 1.50
N LEU A 213 -4.14 -3.48 1.95
CA LEU A 213 -4.38 -4.42 3.03
C LEU A 213 -4.77 -3.72 4.33
N THR A 214 -4.11 -2.62 4.68
CA THR A 214 -4.42 -1.86 5.90
C THR A 214 -5.77 -1.15 5.82
N GLN A 215 -6.13 -0.60 4.65
CA GLN A 215 -7.43 0.04 4.45
C GLN A 215 -8.58 -0.96 4.56
N VAL A 216 -8.41 -2.17 4.00
CA VAL A 216 -9.40 -3.25 4.11
C VAL A 216 -9.53 -3.74 5.56
N ARG A 217 -8.42 -3.87 6.30
CA ARG A 217 -8.46 -4.22 7.72
C ARG A 217 -9.17 -3.15 8.56
N GLY A 218 -8.83 -1.88 8.37
CA GLY A 218 -9.43 -0.77 9.11
C GLY A 218 -10.93 -0.61 8.86
N THR A 219 -11.39 -0.81 7.62
CA THR A 219 -12.84 -0.79 7.29
C THR A 219 -13.60 -1.96 7.91
N THR A 220 -12.99 -3.16 7.94
CA THR A 220 -13.58 -4.34 8.58
C THR A 220 -13.67 -4.17 10.10
N ALA A 221 -12.62 -3.65 10.74
CA ALA A 221 -12.59 -3.38 12.17
C ALA A 221 -13.64 -2.34 12.60
N LYS A 222 -13.77 -1.23 11.85
CA LYS A 222 -14.81 -0.21 12.09
C LYS A 222 -16.22 -0.78 11.97
N ARG A 223 -16.49 -1.62 10.96
CA ARG A 223 -17.81 -2.26 10.80
C ARG A 223 -18.12 -3.25 11.92
N ALA A 224 -17.12 -4.02 12.37
CA ALA A 224 -17.28 -4.91 13.51
C ALA A 224 -17.56 -4.12 14.79
N SER A 225 -16.81 -3.05 15.07
CA SER A 225 -17.04 -2.17 16.23
C SER A 225 -18.42 -1.51 16.20
N LEU A 226 -18.91 -1.08 15.03
CA LEU A 226 -20.25 -0.53 14.89
C LEU A 226 -21.33 -1.58 15.13
N ALA A 227 -21.13 -2.81 14.64
CA ALA A 227 -22.04 -3.92 14.88
C ALA A 227 -22.08 -4.33 16.36
N TYR A 228 -20.93 -4.37 17.04
CA TYR A 228 -20.87 -4.60 18.50
C TYR A 228 -21.54 -3.48 19.28
N PHE A 229 -21.35 -2.21 18.89
CA PHE A 229 -22.00 -1.08 19.53
C PHE A 229 -23.53 -1.10 19.36
N VAL A 230 -24.03 -1.44 18.15
CA VAL A 230 -25.46 -1.61 17.89
C VAL A 230 -26.02 -2.81 18.66
N TRP A 231 -25.30 -3.91 18.74
CA TRP A 231 -25.69 -5.10 19.50
C TRP A 231 -25.79 -4.82 21.01
N GLU A 232 -24.81 -4.11 21.58
CA GLU A 232 -24.83 -3.65 22.97
C GLU A 232 -26.02 -2.72 23.26
N LEU A 233 -26.35 -1.83 22.32
CA LEU A 233 -27.51 -0.93 22.44
C LEU A 233 -28.83 -1.72 22.44
N ILE A 234 -28.95 -2.73 21.56
CA ILE A 234 -30.12 -3.62 21.51
C ILE A 234 -30.24 -4.44 22.81
N LEU A 235 -29.15 -5.00 23.32
CA LEU A 235 -29.15 -5.76 24.58
C LEU A 235 -29.59 -4.90 25.77
N ARG A 236 -29.12 -3.65 25.85
CA ARG A 236 -29.55 -2.70 26.90
C ARG A 236 -31.04 -2.39 26.81
N PHE A 237 -31.56 -2.15 25.61
CA PHE A 237 -32.99 -1.88 25.39
C PHE A 237 -33.87 -3.09 25.77
N VAL A 238 -33.45 -4.31 25.40
CA VAL A 238 -34.17 -5.53 25.77
C VAL A 238 -34.12 -5.79 27.27
N ALA A 239 -32.99 -5.55 27.94
CA ALA A 239 -32.86 -5.71 29.39
C ALA A 239 -33.77 -4.74 30.16
N GLU A 240 -33.85 -3.48 29.73
CA GLU A 240 -34.77 -2.49 30.32
C GLU A 240 -36.24 -2.88 30.11
N TRP A 241 -36.60 -3.38 28.92
CA TRP A 241 -37.97 -3.81 28.63
C TRP A 241 -38.40 -5.04 29.44
N VAL A 242 -37.49 -5.99 29.68
CA VAL A 242 -37.77 -7.20 30.47
C VAL A 242 -37.91 -6.87 31.96
N LEU A 243 -37.15 -5.90 32.49
CA LEU A 243 -37.19 -5.51 33.90
C LEU A 243 -38.37 -4.58 34.26
N GLN A 244 -39.02 -3.96 33.28
CA GLN A 244 -40.22 -3.12 33.50
C GLN A 244 -41.54 -3.91 33.54
N ARG A 245 -41.53 -5.25 33.59
CA ARG A 245 -42.80 -5.99 33.78
C ARG A 245 -43.34 -5.75 35.20
N PRO A 246 -44.51 -5.12 35.36
CA PRO A 246 -45.07 -4.85 36.68
C PRO A 246 -45.46 -6.18 37.32
N ILE A 247 -44.82 -6.51 38.44
CA ILE A 247 -45.18 -7.65 39.28
C ILE A 247 -46.61 -7.40 39.78
N ARG A 248 -47.58 -8.04 39.13
CA ARG A 248 -49.00 -8.01 39.50
C ARG A 248 -49.14 -8.71 40.86
N ARG A 249 -49.05 -7.93 41.95
CA ARG A 249 -49.32 -8.40 43.32
C ARG A 249 -50.75 -8.97 43.35
N LYS A 250 -50.87 -10.28 43.54
CA LYS A 250 -52.13 -10.92 43.88
C LYS A 250 -52.46 -10.55 45.33
N ASN A 251 -53.58 -9.87 45.53
CA ASN A 251 -54.12 -9.56 46.86
C ASN A 251 -54.56 -10.86 47.56
N PRO A 252 -54.20 -11.09 48.83
CA PRO A 252 -54.72 -12.22 49.59
C PRO A 252 -56.18 -11.96 49.99
N CYS A 253 -56.99 -12.99 49.79
CA CYS A 253 -58.42 -13.01 50.09
C CYS A 253 -58.64 -12.95 51.61
N LYS A 254 -59.56 -12.08 52.04
CA LYS A 254 -60.09 -12.02 53.41
C LYS A 254 -60.90 -13.28 53.74
N ARG A 255 -60.67 -13.87 54.90
CA ARG A 255 -61.67 -14.57 55.71
C ARG A 255 -61.45 -14.19 57.16
#